data_AF-A0AAI8YE11-F1
#
_entry.id   AF-A0AAI8YE11-F1
#
_cell.length_a   1.000
_cell.length_b   1.000
_cell.length_c   1.000
_cell.angle_alpha   90.00
_cell.angle_beta   90.00
_cell.angle_gamma   90.00
#
_symmetry.space_group_name_H-M   'P 1'
#
loop_
_entity.id
_entity.type
_entity.pdbx_description
1 polymer ?
#
loop_
_entity_poly.entity_id
_entity_poly.type
_entity_poly.pdbx_seq_one_letter_code
_entity_poly.pdbx_strand_id
1 'polypeptide(L)'
;MSLKVFDAISALKRALPQARLVTPEATEEYQTLNGSYLSGFESDLNPACIFLPKSSQEVAVFIQTIDSFDNEVKFAIRSAGQQPLPGCANGQDGITVDLRDLKGLKPQDGAIQFAAGKRWGSVYEYLEPLGLGVTGGKSTIGGGLSFYASREGLICDNVVNFEIAIASGDVINANEKENPDHWVTLRGGGNNFVDAELVDCTNKIITPGFIDTHRHGWQTVFKTMGSNTSLSEYGYRYSAFVALPMFTPDDIYISQLAGIHEALAAGVTSILDHAHHTRTREHATAGWEASVDSGARIFFAYTFQNTSTDFQVPQQIAHWRELAAAASSNLSTLCISYDGFATSPQSLTQAVVDIAKESDVAVLTTHQVEGPWLIGNTPEELNRVGILNSSIPIVISHSSFLTARGAQLLRSKNQHVSITAESEMHYGHLHPSSHLILDQASLGIDTHFTFSTDILTQARMWLQRVRERLYKDTVVDRWEIPNSNPMSVNQAFLLATRQGGLALGRNDLGIIAPNAKADIVVWDGRSPALLGWTDPIAAVILHASVGDIEHVLVDGNFVKRDKKLVINGYDGVQDRFLEAAGRIQTILKETPLPALVGTFLTGSPYGDVQHADVQRGEGTGYGPSYV
;
A
#
# COMPACT_ATOMS: atom_id res chain seq x y z
N MET A 1 26.20 24.71 8.82
CA MET A 1 26.96 23.46 8.61
C MET A 1 26.81 22.51 9.79
N SER A 2 26.28 21.31 9.55
CA SER A 2 26.18 20.24 10.56
C SER A 2 27.53 19.57 10.81
N LEU A 3 27.69 18.90 11.96
CA LEU A 3 28.91 18.17 12.32
C LEU A 3 29.24 17.08 11.27
N LYS A 4 28.23 16.38 10.78
CA LYS A 4 28.36 15.32 9.78
C LYS A 4 28.84 15.81 8.42
N VAL A 5 28.37 16.98 7.96
CA VAL A 5 28.85 17.60 6.71
C VAL A 5 30.32 18.00 6.85
N PHE A 6 30.73 18.52 8.01
CA PHE A 6 32.14 18.81 8.29
C PHE A 6 33.02 17.55 8.27
N ASP A 7 32.54 16.47 8.89
CA ASP A 7 33.24 15.18 8.92
C ASP A 7 33.36 14.57 7.52
N ALA A 8 32.32 14.69 6.68
CA ALA A 8 32.33 14.25 5.29
C ALA A 8 33.31 15.05 4.43
N ILE A 9 33.34 16.38 4.56
CA ILE A 9 34.34 17.22 3.87
C ILE A 9 35.76 16.82 4.31
N SER A 10 35.95 16.51 5.59
CA SER A 10 37.24 16.07 6.13
C SER A 10 37.64 14.68 5.63
N ALA A 11 36.68 13.75 5.52
CA ALA A 11 36.89 12.43 4.94
C ALA A 11 37.26 12.53 3.45
N LEU A 12 36.57 13.39 2.71
CA LEU A 12 36.85 13.63 1.29
C LEU A 12 38.23 14.23 1.06
N LYS A 13 38.68 15.18 1.91
CA LYS A 13 40.06 15.70 1.89
C LYS A 13 41.11 14.62 2.12
N ARG A 14 40.81 13.61 2.95
CA ARG A 14 41.74 12.49 3.20
C ARG A 14 41.75 11.51 2.02
N ALA A 15 40.58 11.18 1.47
CA ALA A 15 40.44 10.26 0.34
C ALA A 15 41.03 10.84 -0.95
N LEU A 16 40.88 12.16 -1.16
CA LEU A 16 41.39 12.89 -2.31
C LEU A 16 42.24 14.11 -1.89
N PRO A 17 43.51 13.92 -1.51
CA PRO A 17 44.36 15.01 -1.00
C PRO A 17 44.63 16.14 -2.01
N GLN A 18 44.49 15.85 -3.31
CA GLN A 18 44.70 16.79 -4.41
C GLN A 18 43.38 17.31 -5.00
N ALA A 19 42.23 16.92 -4.43
CA ALA A 19 40.93 17.41 -4.85
C ALA A 19 40.80 18.90 -4.56
N ARG A 20 40.19 19.62 -5.51
CA ARG A 20 39.85 21.02 -5.32
C ARG A 20 38.52 21.11 -4.59
N LEU A 21 38.59 21.50 -3.32
CA LEU A 21 37.44 21.65 -2.42
C LEU A 21 37.39 23.11 -1.97
N VAL A 22 36.34 23.82 -2.38
CA VAL A 22 36.17 25.26 -2.12
C VAL A 22 35.11 25.45 -1.06
N THR A 23 35.51 25.96 0.11
CA THR A 23 34.61 26.29 1.23
C THR A 23 34.26 27.77 1.21
N PRO A 24 33.21 28.22 1.93
CA PRO A 24 32.84 29.64 2.04
C PRO A 24 33.98 30.57 2.52
N GLU A 25 35.00 30.02 3.18
CA GLU A 25 36.20 30.74 3.62
C GLU A 25 37.04 31.24 2.42
N ALA A 26 37.02 30.52 1.29
CA ALA A 26 37.61 30.92 0.02
C ALA A 26 36.70 31.90 -0.72
N THR A 27 36.36 33.01 -0.06
CA THR A 27 35.25 33.92 -0.40
C THR A 27 35.15 34.29 -1.89
N GLU A 28 36.21 34.75 -2.54
CA GLU A 28 36.13 35.19 -3.95
C GLU A 28 35.88 34.02 -4.93
N GLU A 29 36.60 32.91 -4.76
CA GLU A 29 36.46 31.71 -5.58
C GLU A 29 35.08 31.07 -5.35
N TYR A 30 34.68 30.93 -4.09
CA TYR A 30 33.38 30.40 -3.70
C TYR A 30 32.24 31.20 -4.31
N GLN A 31 32.26 32.54 -4.17
CA GLN A 31 31.21 33.40 -4.72
C GLN A 31 31.16 33.33 -6.25
N THR A 32 32.32 33.22 -6.92
CA THR A 32 32.37 33.04 -8.37
C THR A 32 31.76 31.70 -8.81
N LEU A 33 32.06 30.62 -8.09
CA LEU A 33 31.50 29.30 -8.38
C LEU A 33 29.99 29.27 -8.09
N ASN A 34 29.58 29.74 -6.91
CA ASN A 34 28.19 29.76 -6.45
C ASN A 34 27.31 30.74 -7.23
N GLY A 35 27.86 31.83 -7.77
CA GLY A 35 27.13 32.80 -8.58
C GLY A 35 26.95 32.40 -10.05
N SER A 36 27.56 31.28 -10.49
CA SER A 36 27.65 30.91 -11.92
C SER A 36 26.52 30.00 -12.42
N TYR A 37 25.33 30.07 -11.84
CA TYR A 37 24.14 29.32 -12.28
C TYR A 37 23.30 30.14 -13.26
N LEU A 38 22.43 29.46 -14.02
CA LEU A 38 21.42 30.13 -14.84
C LEU A 38 20.35 30.83 -13.98
N SER A 39 19.97 30.20 -12.87
CA SER A 39 18.85 30.60 -12.01
C SER A 39 19.35 31.21 -10.71
N GLY A 40 18.78 32.35 -10.32
CA GLY A 40 19.02 32.98 -9.02
C GLY A 40 18.67 32.06 -7.85
N PHE A 41 17.60 31.26 -7.99
CA PHE A 41 17.17 30.31 -6.96
C PHE A 41 18.23 29.28 -6.57
N GLU A 42 19.13 28.92 -7.50
CA GLU A 42 20.23 27.99 -7.22
C GLU A 42 21.44 28.71 -6.64
N SER A 43 21.77 29.91 -7.13
CA SER A 43 22.88 30.71 -6.58
C SER A 43 22.60 31.30 -5.20
N ASP A 44 21.32 31.40 -4.80
CA ASP A 44 20.92 31.84 -3.46
C ASP A 44 21.15 30.75 -2.40
N LEU A 45 21.33 29.49 -2.82
CA LEU A 45 21.70 28.38 -1.93
C LEU A 45 23.18 28.44 -1.59
N ASN A 46 23.51 28.14 -0.33
CA ASN A 46 24.87 28.23 0.19
C ASN A 46 25.39 26.82 0.55
N PRO A 47 26.06 26.11 -0.38
CA PRO A 47 26.68 24.82 -0.07
C PRO A 47 27.81 25.00 0.93
N ALA A 48 27.97 24.04 1.83
CA ALA A 48 29.06 24.02 2.79
C ALA A 48 30.43 23.78 2.10
N CYS A 49 30.42 23.12 0.94
CA CYS A 49 31.61 22.87 0.12
C CYS A 49 31.24 22.72 -1.35
N ILE A 50 32.09 23.21 -2.25
CA ILE A 50 32.03 22.94 -3.68
C ILE A 50 33.23 22.06 -4.06
N PHE A 51 32.95 20.83 -4.50
CA PHE A 51 33.95 19.86 -4.94
C PHE A 51 34.08 19.89 -6.46
N LEU A 52 35.30 20.06 -6.97
CA LEU A 52 35.59 20.12 -8.41
C LEU A 52 36.45 18.92 -8.86
N PRO A 53 35.82 17.78 -9.23
CA PRO A 53 36.54 16.60 -9.70
C PRO A 53 37.19 16.82 -11.07
N LYS A 54 38.32 16.14 -11.29
CA LYS A 54 39.10 16.16 -12.55
C LYS A 54 39.02 14.86 -13.36
N SER A 55 38.51 13.77 -12.78
CA SER A 55 38.28 12.49 -13.45
C SER A 55 37.01 11.79 -12.96
N SER A 56 36.53 10.79 -13.72
CA SER A 56 35.44 9.92 -13.28
C SER A 56 35.80 9.11 -12.03
N GLN A 57 37.08 8.76 -11.84
CA GLN A 57 37.55 8.11 -10.60
C GLN A 57 37.44 9.02 -9.37
N GLU A 58 37.69 10.33 -9.50
CA GLU A 58 37.48 11.26 -8.38
C GLU A 58 35.99 11.39 -8.01
N VAL A 59 35.09 11.29 -9.00
CA VAL A 59 33.64 11.24 -8.76
C VAL A 59 33.25 9.95 -8.03
N ALA A 60 33.78 8.80 -8.46
CA ALA A 60 33.56 7.52 -7.80
C ALA A 60 34.00 7.51 -6.33
N VAL A 61 35.20 8.02 -6.05
CA VAL A 61 35.71 8.13 -4.66
C VAL A 61 34.84 9.08 -3.83
N PHE A 62 34.33 10.17 -4.43
CA PHE A 62 33.38 11.04 -3.76
C PHE A 62 32.11 10.27 -3.35
N ILE A 63 31.49 9.53 -4.28
CA ILE A 63 30.27 8.75 -4.00
C ILE A 63 30.51 7.77 -2.85
N GLN A 64 31.59 6.97 -2.92
CA GLN A 64 31.94 6.01 -1.87
C GLN A 64 32.21 6.68 -0.52
N THR A 65 32.81 7.87 -0.52
CA THR A 65 33.07 8.61 0.71
C THR A 65 31.78 9.10 1.35
N ILE A 66 30.86 9.65 0.56
CA ILE A 66 29.59 10.20 1.07
C ILE A 66 28.62 9.09 1.50
N ASP A 67 28.63 7.94 0.82
CA ASP A 67 27.81 6.77 1.18
C ASP A 67 28.05 6.30 2.62
N SER A 68 29.28 6.44 3.14
CA SER A 68 29.63 6.11 4.53
C SER A 68 28.96 6.98 5.62
N PHE A 69 28.11 7.93 5.23
CA PHE A 69 27.38 8.83 6.13
C PHE A 69 25.85 8.62 6.11
N ASP A 70 25.36 7.45 5.68
CA ASP A 70 23.95 7.00 5.82
C ASP A 70 22.89 8.02 5.36
N ASN A 71 23.11 8.67 4.20
CA ASN A 71 22.24 9.71 3.64
C ASN A 71 22.06 10.99 4.48
N GLU A 72 22.83 11.19 5.55
CA GLU A 72 22.77 12.41 6.35
C GLU A 72 23.46 13.62 5.67
N VAL A 73 24.30 13.37 4.66
CA VAL A 73 25.03 14.39 3.92
C VAL A 73 24.41 14.55 2.53
N LYS A 74 23.68 15.65 2.34
CA LYS A 74 23.08 16.00 1.06
C LYS A 74 24.14 16.53 0.09
N PHE A 75 24.03 16.14 -1.17
CA PHE A 75 24.82 16.72 -2.25
C PHE A 75 23.98 16.98 -3.49
N ALA A 76 24.46 17.87 -4.35
CA ALA A 76 23.87 18.14 -5.65
C ALA A 76 24.97 18.14 -6.72
N ILE A 77 24.67 17.64 -7.91
CA ILE A 77 25.61 17.59 -9.03
C ILE A 77 25.27 18.68 -10.04
N ARG A 78 26.30 19.39 -10.52
CA ARG A 78 26.15 20.35 -11.62
C ARG A 78 27.21 20.17 -12.68
N SER A 79 26.82 20.47 -13.91
CA SER A 79 27.72 20.87 -14.98
C SER A 79 27.65 22.40 -15.13
N ALA A 80 27.20 22.91 -16.28
CA ALA A 80 27.06 24.34 -16.55
C ALA A 80 25.97 25.06 -15.71
N GLY A 81 25.22 24.36 -14.85
CA GLY A 81 24.23 24.97 -13.94
C GLY A 81 22.92 25.40 -14.62
N GLN A 82 22.44 24.62 -15.60
CA GLN A 82 21.29 24.95 -16.45
C GLN A 82 19.92 24.65 -15.80
N GLN A 83 19.90 23.84 -14.74
CA GLN A 83 18.68 23.41 -14.05
C GLN A 83 18.18 24.53 -13.13
N PRO A 84 16.93 25.02 -13.32
CA PRO A 84 16.51 26.26 -12.68
C PRO A 84 15.84 26.09 -11.32
N LEU A 85 15.44 24.85 -10.97
CA LEU A 85 14.69 24.54 -9.75
C LEU A 85 15.64 24.48 -8.55
N PRO A 86 15.32 25.16 -7.42
CA PRO A 86 16.20 25.19 -6.26
C PRO A 86 16.46 23.79 -5.70
N GLY A 87 17.73 23.47 -5.45
CA GLY A 87 18.12 22.19 -4.85
C GLY A 87 18.50 21.11 -5.87
N CYS A 88 18.35 21.37 -7.17
CA CYS A 88 18.61 20.38 -8.21
C CYS A 88 20.09 20.36 -8.63
N ALA A 89 20.76 21.52 -8.69
CA ALA A 89 22.16 21.69 -9.09
C ALA A 89 23.00 22.39 -8.01
N ASN A 90 22.39 22.78 -6.90
CA ASN A 90 23.05 23.28 -5.71
C ASN A 90 22.34 22.75 -4.45
N GLY A 91 22.92 22.93 -3.26
CA GLY A 91 22.31 22.45 -2.03
C GLY A 91 22.65 23.31 -0.82
N GLN A 92 21.66 23.69 -0.03
CA GLN A 92 21.88 24.43 1.22
C GLN A 92 22.57 23.54 2.26
N ASP A 93 23.67 24.02 2.84
CA ASP A 93 24.44 23.32 3.88
C ASP A 93 24.93 21.90 3.47
N GLY A 94 24.96 21.59 2.18
CA GLY A 94 25.42 20.31 1.62
C GLY A 94 26.74 20.44 0.84
N ILE A 95 27.03 19.45 0.00
CA ILE A 95 28.18 19.48 -0.92
C ILE A 95 27.70 19.63 -2.37
N THR A 96 28.23 20.59 -3.10
CA THR A 96 27.96 20.72 -4.55
C THR A 96 29.12 20.12 -5.33
N VAL A 97 28.83 19.12 -6.16
CA VAL A 97 29.79 18.50 -7.08
C VAL A 97 29.74 19.24 -8.41
N ASP A 98 30.76 20.03 -8.68
CA ASP A 98 30.86 20.85 -9.88
C ASP A 98 31.81 20.24 -10.91
N LEU A 99 31.21 19.66 -11.95
CA LEU A 99 31.91 18.89 -12.97
C LEU A 99 32.72 19.74 -13.95
N ARG A 100 32.79 21.07 -13.80
CA ARG A 100 33.47 21.97 -14.76
C ARG A 100 34.94 21.64 -15.04
N ASP A 101 35.62 20.99 -14.10
CA ASP A 101 37.02 20.60 -14.24
C ASP A 101 37.20 19.22 -14.91
N LEU A 102 36.12 18.47 -15.14
CA LEU A 102 36.11 17.33 -16.07
C LEU A 102 36.22 17.85 -17.50
N LYS A 103 37.42 17.71 -18.07
CA LYS A 103 37.76 18.23 -19.39
C LYS A 103 38.21 17.10 -20.31
N GLY A 104 37.80 17.19 -21.56
CA GLY A 104 38.15 16.24 -22.61
C GLY A 104 37.22 16.45 -23.79
N LEU A 105 37.75 16.31 -25.00
CA LEU A 105 37.00 16.45 -26.25
C LEU A 105 37.78 15.71 -27.36
N LYS A 106 37.16 14.73 -28.01
CA LYS A 106 37.75 14.03 -29.17
C LYS A 106 36.66 13.47 -30.10
N PRO A 107 36.89 13.43 -31.42
CA PRO A 107 36.04 12.71 -32.36
C PRO A 107 36.08 11.20 -32.08
N GLN A 108 34.95 10.53 -32.32
CA GLN A 108 34.84 9.07 -32.17
C GLN A 108 33.74 8.55 -33.11
N ASP A 109 34.12 7.88 -34.19
CA ASP A 109 33.26 7.12 -35.12
C ASP A 109 31.86 7.69 -35.36
N GLY A 110 31.78 8.84 -36.05
CA GLY A 110 30.48 9.48 -36.38
C GLY A 110 29.83 10.22 -35.19
N ALA A 111 30.47 10.24 -34.03
CA ALA A 111 30.08 10.99 -32.85
C ALA A 111 31.24 11.85 -32.30
N ILE A 112 30.95 12.64 -31.27
CA ILE A 112 31.94 13.42 -30.52
C ILE A 112 31.86 13.01 -29.05
N GLN A 113 33.00 12.61 -28.47
CA GLN A 113 33.11 12.38 -27.04
C GLN A 113 33.57 13.67 -26.35
N PHE A 114 32.87 14.09 -25.31
CA PHE A 114 33.27 15.23 -24.48
C PHE A 114 32.94 14.99 -23.01
N ALA A 115 33.77 15.55 -22.13
CA ALA A 115 33.59 15.42 -20.70
C ALA A 115 32.43 16.30 -20.19
N ALA A 116 31.77 15.89 -19.10
CA ALA A 116 30.59 16.55 -18.56
C ALA A 116 30.80 18.02 -18.16
N GLY A 117 32.04 18.47 -17.94
CA GLY A 117 32.37 19.87 -17.66
C GLY A 117 32.39 20.79 -18.87
N LYS A 118 32.32 20.26 -20.10
CA LYS A 118 32.37 21.05 -21.33
C LYS A 118 31.08 21.84 -21.55
N ARG A 119 31.24 23.09 -21.98
CA ARG A 119 30.15 23.95 -22.46
C ARG A 119 30.05 23.84 -23.98
N TRP A 120 28.82 23.87 -24.50
CA TRP A 120 28.57 23.69 -25.94
C TRP A 120 29.34 24.64 -26.86
N GLY A 121 29.58 25.89 -26.44
CA GLY A 121 30.42 26.83 -27.20
C GLY A 121 31.79 26.24 -27.54
N SER A 122 32.48 25.67 -26.55
CA SER A 122 33.80 25.03 -26.74
C SER A 122 33.75 23.74 -27.57
N VAL A 123 32.60 23.07 -27.63
CA VAL A 123 32.41 21.89 -28.48
C VAL A 123 32.26 22.33 -29.94
N TYR A 124 31.47 23.38 -30.20
CA TYR A 124 31.31 23.93 -31.55
C TYR A 124 32.59 24.58 -32.08
N GLU A 125 33.34 25.33 -31.27
CA GLU A 125 34.64 25.90 -31.65
C GLU A 125 35.65 24.83 -32.11
N TYR A 126 35.58 23.63 -31.53
CA TYR A 126 36.43 22.51 -31.92
C TYR A 126 35.97 21.83 -33.21
N LEU A 127 34.65 21.73 -33.42
CA LEU A 127 34.06 21.05 -34.57
C LEU A 127 34.03 21.91 -35.83
N GLU A 128 33.99 23.24 -35.70
CA GLU A 128 33.91 24.19 -36.82
C GLU A 128 35.06 24.02 -37.83
N PRO A 129 36.35 23.96 -37.43
CA PRO A 129 37.45 23.73 -38.38
C PRO A 129 37.40 22.36 -39.08
N LEU A 130 36.68 21.40 -38.50
CA LEU A 130 36.50 20.06 -39.06
C LEU A 130 35.31 19.96 -40.02
N GLY A 131 34.51 21.03 -40.15
CA GLY A 131 33.28 21.03 -40.94
C GLY A 131 32.19 20.12 -40.37
N LEU A 132 32.24 19.83 -39.06
CA LEU A 132 31.31 18.92 -38.38
C LEU A 132 30.33 19.69 -37.49
N GLY A 133 29.17 19.08 -37.25
CA GLY A 133 28.15 19.58 -36.32
C GLY A 133 27.65 18.47 -35.41
N VAL A 134 27.03 18.84 -34.30
CA VAL A 134 26.41 17.91 -33.34
C VAL A 134 25.13 18.54 -32.79
N THR A 135 24.13 17.70 -32.47
CA THR A 135 22.90 18.11 -31.79
C THR A 135 23.23 18.54 -30.36
N GLY A 136 23.55 19.82 -30.16
CA GLY A 136 23.88 20.39 -28.87
C GLY A 136 23.03 21.60 -28.50
N GLY A 137 23.06 22.01 -27.23
CA GLY A 137 22.20 23.08 -26.71
C GLY A 137 21.93 23.00 -25.19
N LYS A 138 20.75 23.39 -24.74
CA LYS A 138 20.49 23.46 -23.28
C LYS A 138 20.16 22.06 -22.74
N SER A 139 20.78 21.65 -21.62
CA SER A 139 20.39 20.48 -20.80
C SER A 139 20.36 19.11 -21.51
N THR A 140 21.53 18.51 -21.76
CA THR A 140 21.69 17.18 -22.39
C THR A 140 20.89 16.06 -21.71
N ILE A 141 20.95 15.95 -20.37
CA ILE A 141 20.29 14.88 -19.60
C ILE A 141 18.83 15.21 -19.21
N GLY A 142 18.36 16.43 -19.52
CA GLY A 142 16.98 16.85 -19.30
C GLY A 142 16.21 17.00 -20.61
N GLY A 143 16.48 16.14 -21.58
CA GLY A 143 15.93 16.22 -22.94
C GLY A 143 16.80 17.09 -23.84
N GLY A 144 16.66 18.39 -23.62
CA GLY A 144 17.49 19.42 -24.21
C GLY A 144 17.17 19.82 -25.65
N LEU A 145 17.11 21.13 -25.88
CA LEU A 145 16.72 21.73 -27.16
C LEU A 145 17.93 22.18 -27.95
N SER A 146 17.97 21.77 -29.23
CA SER A 146 18.99 22.13 -30.21
C SER A 146 18.36 22.84 -31.42
N PHE A 147 19.16 23.62 -32.17
CA PHE A 147 18.74 24.16 -33.47
C PHE A 147 18.42 23.07 -34.50
N TYR A 148 18.98 21.87 -34.32
CA TYR A 148 18.72 20.72 -35.19
C TYR A 148 17.52 19.87 -34.75
N ALA A 149 16.82 20.25 -33.67
CA ALA A 149 15.86 19.36 -33.02
C ALA A 149 14.66 18.96 -33.89
N SER A 150 14.25 19.80 -34.84
CA SER A 150 13.19 19.47 -35.80
C SER A 150 13.55 18.34 -36.76
N ARG A 151 14.84 18.04 -36.93
CA ARG A 151 15.35 16.99 -37.83
C ARG A 151 15.93 15.81 -37.07
N GLU A 152 16.68 16.06 -36.01
CA GLU A 152 17.46 15.05 -35.29
C GLU A 152 16.87 14.66 -33.91
N GLY A 153 15.76 15.27 -33.49
CA GLY A 153 15.19 15.04 -32.15
C GLY A 153 15.88 15.83 -31.03
N LEU A 154 15.60 15.49 -29.77
CA LEU A 154 16.20 16.17 -28.63
C LEU A 154 17.68 15.79 -28.47
N ILE A 155 18.44 16.60 -27.74
CA ILE A 155 19.87 16.35 -27.51
C ILE A 155 20.07 14.98 -26.86
N CYS A 156 19.23 14.62 -25.88
CA CYS A 156 19.28 13.34 -25.19
C CYS A 156 19.14 12.14 -26.14
N ASP A 157 18.27 12.26 -27.15
CA ASP A 157 17.98 11.18 -28.12
C ASP A 157 19.23 10.82 -28.94
N ASN A 158 20.15 11.77 -29.06
CA ASN A 158 21.38 11.66 -29.84
C ASN A 158 22.59 11.20 -29.01
N VAL A 159 22.43 10.97 -27.69
CA VAL A 159 23.54 10.47 -26.86
C VAL A 159 23.71 8.98 -27.07
N VAL A 160 24.84 8.58 -27.63
CA VAL A 160 25.16 7.17 -27.94
C VAL A 160 25.73 6.39 -26.75
N ASN A 161 26.38 7.07 -25.80
CA ASN A 161 26.99 6.44 -24.62
C ASN A 161 27.19 7.48 -23.50
N PHE A 162 26.90 7.09 -22.26
CA PHE A 162 27.35 7.81 -21.07
C PHE A 162 28.42 7.00 -20.34
N GLU A 163 29.53 7.64 -19.97
CA GLU A 163 30.43 7.12 -18.94
C GLU A 163 29.97 7.73 -17.60
N ILE A 164 29.56 6.88 -16.66
CA ILE A 164 28.98 7.32 -15.38
C ILE A 164 29.64 6.61 -14.21
N ALA A 165 29.72 7.29 -13.08
CA ALA A 165 30.03 6.67 -11.79
C ALA A 165 28.71 6.36 -11.07
N ILE A 166 28.54 5.11 -10.64
CA ILE A 166 27.34 4.63 -9.92
C ILE A 166 27.56 4.54 -8.41
N ALA A 167 26.50 4.25 -7.64
CA ALA A 167 26.53 4.21 -6.17
C ALA A 167 27.59 3.26 -5.58
N SER A 168 27.91 2.15 -6.26
CA SER A 168 28.99 1.24 -5.83
C SER A 168 30.39 1.87 -5.91
N GLY A 169 30.53 2.99 -6.63
CA GLY A 169 31.80 3.60 -7.00
C GLY A 169 32.42 3.01 -8.26
N ASP A 170 31.73 2.11 -8.97
CA ASP A 170 32.19 1.66 -10.29
C ASP A 170 31.94 2.74 -11.34
N VAL A 171 32.86 2.84 -12.31
CA VAL A 171 32.69 3.65 -13.51
C VAL A 171 32.28 2.73 -14.66
N ILE A 172 31.08 2.91 -15.19
CA ILE A 172 30.47 2.04 -16.19
C ILE A 172 30.11 2.82 -17.45
N ASN A 173 29.93 2.10 -18.57
CA ASN A 173 29.32 2.63 -19.77
C ASN A 173 27.83 2.30 -19.80
N ALA A 174 27.01 3.29 -20.11
CA ALA A 174 25.57 3.17 -20.33
C ALA A 174 25.24 3.53 -21.78
N ASN A 175 24.86 2.53 -22.57
CA ASN A 175 24.47 2.62 -23.98
C ASN A 175 23.42 1.56 -24.32
N GLU A 176 23.04 1.44 -25.59
CA GLU A 176 22.04 0.48 -26.07
C GLU A 176 22.37 -1.00 -25.72
N LYS A 177 23.65 -1.34 -25.58
CA LYS A 177 24.11 -2.73 -25.41
C LYS A 177 24.63 -3.04 -24.00
N GLU A 178 25.11 -2.03 -23.29
CA GLU A 178 25.73 -2.15 -21.97
C GLU A 178 25.01 -1.19 -21.01
N ASN A 179 24.43 -1.70 -19.92
CA ASN A 179 23.63 -0.94 -18.96
C ASN A 179 22.52 -0.06 -19.61
N PRO A 180 21.60 -0.67 -20.41
CA PRO A 180 20.61 0.06 -21.20
C PRO A 180 19.59 0.84 -20.35
N ASP A 181 19.30 0.38 -19.12
CA ASP A 181 18.36 1.06 -18.23
C ASP A 181 18.91 2.42 -17.77
N HIS A 182 20.19 2.48 -17.41
CA HIS A 182 20.88 3.75 -17.12
C HIS A 182 20.89 4.66 -18.36
N TRP A 183 21.10 4.09 -19.56
CA TRP A 183 21.14 4.86 -20.81
C TRP A 183 19.79 5.48 -21.16
N VAL A 184 18.70 4.71 -21.06
CA VAL A 184 17.34 5.23 -21.27
C VAL A 184 17.05 6.32 -20.24
N THR A 185 17.41 6.10 -18.98
CA THR A 185 16.96 7.03 -17.94
C THR A 185 17.74 8.34 -17.92
N LEU A 186 19.02 8.32 -18.26
CA LEU A 186 19.82 9.56 -18.41
C LEU A 186 19.38 10.41 -19.61
N ARG A 187 18.56 9.87 -20.53
CA ARG A 187 17.96 10.60 -21.65
C ARG A 187 16.65 11.32 -21.26
N GLY A 188 16.66 12.01 -20.13
CA GLY A 188 15.50 12.76 -19.64
C GLY A 188 15.39 12.86 -18.12
N GLY A 189 16.13 12.03 -17.38
CA GLY A 189 16.06 11.93 -15.91
C GLY A 189 16.67 13.10 -15.14
N GLY A 190 17.38 14.03 -15.79
CA GLY A 190 18.00 15.17 -15.12
C GLY A 190 19.27 14.82 -14.32
N ASN A 191 19.80 15.81 -13.59
CA ASN A 191 20.94 15.65 -12.69
C ASN A 191 20.46 15.16 -11.32
N ASN A 192 21.19 14.20 -10.72
CA ASN A 192 20.84 13.46 -9.49
C ASN A 192 19.80 12.34 -9.67
N PHE A 193 19.71 11.76 -10.86
CA PHE A 193 18.96 10.53 -11.06
C PHE A 193 19.61 9.35 -10.29
N VAL A 194 18.78 8.54 -9.63
CA VAL A 194 19.20 7.35 -8.86
C VAL A 194 18.84 6.11 -9.68
N ASP A 195 19.74 5.13 -9.74
CA ASP A 195 19.52 3.85 -10.41
C ASP A 195 18.09 3.33 -10.19
N ALA A 196 17.34 3.13 -11.27
CA ALA A 196 15.96 2.67 -11.19
C ALA A 196 15.73 1.56 -12.20
N GLU A 197 15.05 0.51 -11.73
CA GLU A 197 14.54 -0.54 -12.57
C GLU A 197 13.40 0.00 -13.45
N LEU A 198 13.51 -0.17 -14.77
CA LEU A 198 12.44 0.20 -15.69
C LEU A 198 11.41 -0.94 -15.79
N VAL A 199 10.18 -0.66 -15.36
CA VAL A 199 9.05 -1.60 -15.46
C VAL A 199 8.13 -1.15 -16.60
N ASP A 200 8.19 -1.84 -17.74
CA ASP A 200 7.33 -1.51 -18.88
C ASP A 200 5.84 -1.76 -18.56
N CYS A 201 5.08 -0.67 -18.52
CA CYS A 201 3.63 -0.66 -18.33
C CYS A 201 2.86 -0.23 -19.57
N THR A 202 3.47 -0.30 -20.76
CA THR A 202 2.80 0.00 -22.03
C THR A 202 1.58 -0.89 -22.22
N ASN A 203 0.42 -0.27 -22.47
CA ASN A 203 -0.91 -0.93 -22.55
C ASN A 203 -1.38 -1.65 -21.27
N LYS A 204 -0.76 -1.39 -20.11
CA LYS A 204 -1.21 -1.90 -18.81
C LYS A 204 -2.05 -0.84 -18.08
N ILE A 205 -2.80 -1.27 -17.07
CA ILE A 205 -3.48 -0.35 -16.13
C ILE A 205 -2.67 -0.33 -14.84
N ILE A 206 -2.51 0.84 -14.23
CA ILE A 206 -1.89 1.00 -12.90
C ILE A 206 -2.94 1.55 -11.94
N THR A 207 -3.10 0.91 -10.78
CA THR A 207 -4.00 1.35 -9.71
C THR A 207 -3.24 1.44 -8.38
N PRO A 208 -3.73 2.21 -7.39
CA PRO A 208 -3.28 2.02 -6.01
C PRO A 208 -3.53 0.58 -5.58
N GLY A 209 -2.75 0.13 -4.59
CA GLY A 209 -3.02 -1.09 -3.85
C GLY A 209 -4.40 -1.07 -3.20
N PHE A 210 -5.06 -2.21 -3.22
CA PHE A 210 -6.36 -2.36 -2.57
C PHE A 210 -6.23 -2.45 -1.06
N ILE A 211 -7.28 -2.00 -0.36
CA ILE A 211 -7.30 -1.91 1.10
C ILE A 211 -8.45 -2.74 1.63
N ASP A 212 -8.12 -3.78 2.40
CA ASP A 212 -9.06 -4.63 3.11
C ASP A 212 -9.20 -4.11 4.54
N THR A 213 -10.30 -3.41 4.83
CA THR A 213 -10.50 -2.78 6.14
C THR A 213 -11.13 -3.70 7.17
N HIS A 214 -11.33 -4.99 6.88
CA HIS A 214 -11.76 -5.94 7.89
C HIS A 214 -11.49 -7.38 7.46
N ARG A 215 -10.67 -8.09 8.25
CA ARG A 215 -10.31 -9.49 8.01
C ARG A 215 -10.16 -10.28 9.32
N HIS A 216 -10.33 -11.60 9.22
CA HIS A 216 -9.87 -12.57 10.21
C HIS A 216 -8.79 -13.50 9.65
N GLY A 217 -7.52 -13.08 9.73
CA GLY A 217 -6.41 -13.73 9.02
C GLY A 217 -6.16 -15.17 9.46
N TRP A 218 -6.11 -15.45 10.75
CA TRP A 218 -5.84 -16.79 11.29
C TRP A 218 -6.86 -17.87 10.87
N GLN A 219 -8.06 -17.49 10.43
CA GLN A 219 -9.10 -18.44 10.03
C GLN A 219 -8.89 -19.04 8.63
N THR A 220 -7.87 -18.62 7.86
CA THR A 220 -7.55 -19.15 6.51
C THR A 220 -7.60 -20.67 6.46
N VAL A 221 -7.17 -21.34 7.53
CA VAL A 221 -7.10 -22.80 7.62
C VAL A 221 -8.44 -23.49 7.41
N PHE A 222 -9.55 -22.80 7.68
CA PHE A 222 -10.91 -23.32 7.51
C PHE A 222 -11.39 -23.27 6.06
N LYS A 223 -10.53 -22.91 5.09
CA LYS A 223 -10.90 -22.75 3.69
C LYS A 223 -11.86 -23.84 3.21
N THR A 224 -12.99 -23.44 2.62
CA THR A 224 -14.09 -24.28 2.10
C THR A 224 -14.99 -24.97 3.13
N MET A 225 -14.68 -24.90 4.43
CA MET A 225 -15.50 -25.53 5.47
C MET A 225 -16.81 -24.78 5.76
N GLY A 226 -16.86 -23.48 5.47
CA GLY A 226 -17.99 -22.59 5.75
C GLY A 226 -19.02 -22.42 4.63
N SER A 227 -18.93 -23.20 3.54
CA SER A 227 -19.61 -22.88 2.27
C SER A 227 -21.14 -22.81 2.30
N ASN A 228 -21.81 -23.37 3.31
CA ASN A 228 -23.26 -23.33 3.48
C ASN A 228 -23.65 -23.00 4.93
N THR A 229 -22.88 -22.12 5.57
CA THR A 229 -22.94 -21.88 7.01
C THR A 229 -23.69 -20.58 7.29
N SER A 230 -24.68 -20.60 8.17
CA SER A 230 -25.32 -19.39 8.71
C SER A 230 -24.44 -18.67 9.74
N LEU A 231 -24.69 -17.39 10.03
CA LEU A 231 -23.92 -16.67 11.07
C LEU A 231 -23.97 -17.39 12.43
N SER A 232 -25.11 -17.99 12.75
CA SER A 232 -25.28 -18.77 13.98
C SER A 232 -24.37 -20.00 14.01
N GLU A 233 -24.33 -20.78 12.94
CA GLU A 233 -23.44 -21.94 12.85
C GLU A 233 -21.98 -21.51 12.88
N TYR A 234 -21.65 -20.37 12.27
CA TYR A 234 -20.33 -19.77 12.38
C TYR A 234 -19.95 -19.51 13.85
N GLY A 235 -20.83 -18.85 14.60
CA GLY A 235 -20.65 -18.59 16.03
C GLY A 235 -20.36 -19.86 16.84
N TYR A 236 -21.06 -20.96 16.54
CA TYR A 236 -20.91 -22.23 17.26
C TYR A 236 -19.79 -23.14 16.77
N ARG A 237 -19.15 -22.87 15.62
CA ARG A 237 -18.13 -23.77 15.06
C ARG A 237 -16.78 -23.11 14.80
N TYR A 238 -16.78 -21.90 14.26
CA TYR A 238 -15.57 -21.27 13.72
C TYR A 238 -15.14 -20.05 14.52
N SER A 239 -15.98 -19.54 15.42
CA SER A 239 -15.63 -18.40 16.28
C SER A 239 -14.41 -18.70 17.15
N ALA A 240 -13.70 -17.64 17.53
CA ALA A 240 -12.53 -17.72 18.40
C ALA A 240 -12.81 -18.46 19.73
N PHE A 241 -14.01 -18.27 20.29
CA PHE A 241 -14.41 -18.89 21.56
C PHE A 241 -14.52 -20.40 21.49
N VAL A 242 -14.87 -20.95 20.33
CA VAL A 242 -15.06 -22.39 20.12
C VAL A 242 -13.84 -23.03 19.50
N ALA A 243 -13.25 -22.39 18.48
CA ALA A 243 -12.28 -23.04 17.62
C ALA A 243 -10.84 -22.96 18.14
N LEU A 244 -10.44 -21.87 18.82
CA LEU A 244 -9.04 -21.68 19.22
C LEU A 244 -8.40 -22.80 20.06
N PRO A 245 -9.12 -23.57 20.90
CA PRO A 245 -8.53 -24.72 21.57
C PRO A 245 -7.91 -25.79 20.65
N MET A 246 -8.26 -25.85 19.36
CA MET A 246 -7.68 -26.82 18.40
C MET A 246 -6.42 -26.29 17.69
N PHE A 247 -6.08 -25.01 17.88
CA PHE A 247 -4.93 -24.36 17.26
C PHE A 247 -3.72 -24.42 18.19
N THR A 248 -2.56 -24.64 17.60
CA THR A 248 -1.26 -24.31 18.17
C THR A 248 -0.86 -22.90 17.72
N PRO A 249 0.12 -22.26 18.38
CA PRO A 249 0.68 -21.01 17.90
C PRO A 249 1.21 -21.09 16.46
N ASP A 250 1.83 -22.21 16.07
CA ASP A 250 2.33 -22.40 14.70
C ASP A 250 1.19 -22.42 13.66
N ASP A 251 0.04 -23.00 14.02
CA ASP A 251 -1.14 -22.97 13.15
C ASP A 251 -1.65 -21.56 12.93
N ILE A 252 -1.65 -20.73 13.97
CA ILE A 252 -2.01 -19.31 13.86
C ILE A 252 -1.04 -18.61 12.92
N TYR A 253 0.26 -18.77 13.14
CA TYR A 253 1.30 -18.17 12.32
C TYR A 253 1.10 -18.53 10.84
N ILE A 254 1.02 -19.83 10.52
CA ILE A 254 0.97 -20.28 9.13
C ILE A 254 -0.36 -19.94 8.46
N SER A 255 -1.47 -19.96 9.20
CA SER A 255 -2.78 -19.61 8.66
C SER A 255 -2.90 -18.12 8.36
N GLN A 256 -2.41 -17.27 9.27
CA GLN A 256 -2.33 -15.83 9.08
C GLN A 256 -1.46 -15.50 7.85
N LEU A 257 -0.23 -16.05 7.81
CA LEU A 257 0.73 -15.78 6.75
C LEU A 257 0.22 -16.20 5.37
N ALA A 258 -0.33 -17.42 5.25
CA ALA A 258 -0.89 -17.92 3.99
C ALA A 258 -2.07 -17.07 3.51
N GLY A 259 -2.96 -16.63 4.40
CA GLY A 259 -4.10 -15.78 4.06
C GLY A 259 -3.68 -14.38 3.59
N ILE A 260 -2.62 -13.82 4.19
CA ILE A 260 -2.06 -12.53 3.76
C ILE A 260 -1.38 -12.67 2.40
N HIS A 261 -0.61 -13.73 2.16
CA HIS A 261 0.00 -13.97 0.84
C HIS A 261 -1.04 -14.13 -0.26
N GLU A 262 -2.17 -14.77 0.03
CA GLU A 262 -3.29 -14.82 -0.90
C GLU A 262 -3.85 -13.42 -1.20
N ALA A 263 -4.00 -12.57 -0.18
CA ALA A 263 -4.47 -11.20 -0.33
C ALA A 263 -3.51 -10.35 -1.20
N LEU A 264 -2.20 -10.48 -0.98
CA LEU A 264 -1.18 -9.86 -1.83
C LEU A 264 -1.27 -10.35 -3.27
N ALA A 265 -1.51 -11.63 -3.49
CA ALA A 265 -1.71 -12.19 -4.83
C ALA A 265 -2.95 -11.59 -5.54
N ALA A 266 -3.96 -11.18 -4.77
CA ALA A 266 -5.17 -10.50 -5.19
C ALA A 266 -5.07 -8.96 -5.26
N GLY A 267 -3.88 -8.40 -5.06
CA GLY A 267 -3.63 -6.94 -5.16
C GLY A 267 -4.04 -6.15 -3.91
N VAL A 268 -4.37 -6.82 -2.80
CA VAL A 268 -4.60 -6.19 -1.51
C VAL A 268 -3.24 -5.94 -0.85
N THR A 269 -2.86 -4.67 -0.69
CA THR A 269 -1.56 -4.28 -0.14
C THR A 269 -1.64 -3.87 1.33
N SER A 270 -2.82 -3.46 1.79
CA SER A 270 -3.09 -3.03 3.16
C SER A 270 -4.28 -3.78 3.76
N ILE A 271 -4.12 -4.23 5.02
CA ILE A 271 -5.13 -5.05 5.70
C ILE A 271 -5.31 -4.57 7.14
N LEU A 272 -6.55 -4.34 7.56
CA LEU A 272 -6.93 -4.24 8.97
C LEU A 272 -7.39 -5.62 9.46
N ASP A 273 -6.50 -6.30 10.18
CA ASP A 273 -6.75 -7.63 10.71
C ASP A 273 -7.37 -7.52 12.10
N HIS A 274 -8.58 -8.04 12.27
CA HIS A 274 -9.23 -8.15 13.57
C HIS A 274 -8.75 -9.44 14.25
N ALA A 275 -7.62 -9.34 14.95
CA ALA A 275 -6.82 -10.46 15.42
C ALA A 275 -7.37 -11.11 16.71
N HIS A 276 -8.54 -11.73 16.60
CA HIS A 276 -9.25 -12.35 17.73
C HIS A 276 -8.76 -13.75 18.13
N HIS A 277 -7.56 -14.15 17.69
CA HIS A 277 -6.90 -15.39 18.08
C HIS A 277 -6.04 -15.28 19.36
N THR A 278 -6.21 -14.22 20.14
CA THR A 278 -5.43 -13.87 21.36
C THR A 278 -5.70 -14.77 22.58
N ARG A 279 -5.78 -16.09 22.38
CA ARG A 279 -6.09 -17.09 23.41
C ARG A 279 -5.00 -17.23 24.48
N THR A 280 -3.74 -17.21 24.07
CA THR A 280 -2.56 -17.18 24.96
C THR A 280 -1.59 -16.13 24.44
N ARG A 281 -0.54 -15.87 25.22
CA ARG A 281 0.58 -15.01 24.82
C ARG A 281 1.16 -15.47 23.48
N GLU A 282 1.46 -16.76 23.36
CA GLU A 282 2.11 -17.37 22.21
C GLU A 282 1.23 -17.31 20.95
N HIS A 283 -0.09 -17.51 21.07
CA HIS A 283 -1.00 -17.39 19.93
C HIS A 283 -1.02 -15.94 19.40
N ALA A 284 -1.06 -14.97 20.31
CA ALA A 284 -1.07 -13.56 19.93
C ALA A 284 0.26 -13.13 19.29
N THR A 285 1.39 -13.59 19.84
CA THR A 285 2.72 -13.36 19.27
C THR A 285 2.84 -13.98 17.87
N ALA A 286 2.38 -15.20 17.68
CA ALA A 286 2.43 -15.90 16.40
C ALA A 286 1.69 -15.16 15.27
N GLY A 287 0.50 -14.61 15.54
CA GLY A 287 -0.23 -13.82 14.54
C GLY A 287 0.44 -12.48 14.23
N TRP A 288 1.05 -11.84 15.24
CA TRP A 288 1.83 -10.62 15.04
C TRP A 288 3.08 -10.89 14.18
N GLU A 289 3.84 -11.94 14.49
CA GLU A 289 5.04 -12.34 13.74
C GLU A 289 4.69 -12.67 12.28
N ALA A 290 3.63 -13.45 12.04
CA ALA A 290 3.15 -13.72 10.68
C ALA A 290 2.77 -12.44 9.92
N SER A 291 2.20 -11.44 10.62
CA SER A 291 1.87 -10.15 10.02
C SER A 291 3.12 -9.34 9.67
N VAL A 292 4.16 -9.39 10.50
CA VAL A 292 5.46 -8.74 10.24
C VAL A 292 6.18 -9.40 9.07
N ASP A 293 6.18 -10.72 9.01
CA ASP A 293 6.90 -11.52 8.01
C ASP A 293 6.22 -11.52 6.63
N SER A 294 4.94 -11.14 6.56
CA SER A 294 4.13 -11.25 5.35
C SER A 294 4.54 -10.38 4.16
N GLY A 295 5.29 -9.29 4.41
CA GLY A 295 5.58 -8.27 3.39
C GLY A 295 4.39 -7.39 3.00
N ALA A 296 3.22 -7.54 3.65
CA ALA A 296 2.06 -6.66 3.48
C ALA A 296 2.05 -5.54 4.52
N ARG A 297 1.29 -4.47 4.25
CA ARG A 297 1.04 -3.41 5.22
C ARG A 297 -0.11 -3.82 6.15
N ILE A 298 0.21 -4.29 7.34
CA ILE A 298 -0.80 -4.83 8.26
C ILE A 298 -1.10 -3.86 9.40
N PHE A 299 -2.37 -3.55 9.62
CA PHE A 299 -2.87 -2.96 10.85
C PHE A 299 -3.36 -4.12 11.72
N PHE A 300 -2.48 -4.64 12.57
CA PHE A 300 -2.75 -5.83 13.36
C PHE A 300 -3.54 -5.43 14.61
N ALA A 301 -4.86 -5.53 14.55
CA ALA A 301 -5.73 -5.11 15.64
C ALA A 301 -5.83 -6.22 16.69
N TYR A 302 -4.92 -6.17 17.66
CA TYR A 302 -4.85 -7.10 18.78
C TYR A 302 -6.16 -7.08 19.56
N THR A 303 -6.87 -8.21 19.63
CA THR A 303 -8.16 -8.27 20.33
C THR A 303 -7.98 -8.40 21.83
N PHE A 304 -8.55 -7.46 22.58
CA PHE A 304 -8.77 -7.61 24.01
C PHE A 304 -10.09 -8.35 24.25
N GLN A 305 -10.04 -9.52 24.89
CA GLN A 305 -11.24 -10.31 25.17
C GLN A 305 -11.03 -11.26 26.33
N ASN A 306 -12.13 -11.67 26.97
CA ASN A 306 -12.06 -12.76 27.94
C ASN A 306 -11.82 -14.08 27.19
N THR A 307 -10.88 -14.87 27.70
CA THR A 307 -10.50 -16.15 27.11
C THR A 307 -10.88 -17.28 28.05
N SER A 308 -10.81 -18.53 27.56
CA SER A 308 -10.98 -19.71 28.42
C SER A 308 -9.69 -20.10 29.17
N THR A 309 -8.67 -19.24 29.18
CA THR A 309 -7.36 -19.46 29.82
C THR A 309 -7.17 -18.43 30.94
N ASP A 310 -6.01 -18.42 31.59
CA ASP A 310 -5.59 -17.38 32.53
C ASP A 310 -5.13 -16.09 31.83
N PHE A 311 -5.04 -16.08 30.49
CA PHE A 311 -4.66 -14.94 29.68
C PHE A 311 -5.87 -14.01 29.43
N GLN A 312 -6.30 -13.33 30.50
CA GLN A 312 -7.41 -12.38 30.50
C GLN A 312 -6.96 -10.96 30.08
N VAL A 313 -7.92 -10.03 29.94
CA VAL A 313 -7.66 -8.65 29.46
C VAL A 313 -6.49 -7.94 30.17
N PRO A 314 -6.32 -7.99 31.51
CA PRO A 314 -5.16 -7.36 32.15
C PRO A 314 -3.82 -7.95 31.70
N GLN A 315 -3.72 -9.27 31.55
CA GLN A 315 -2.52 -9.95 31.04
C GLN A 315 -2.29 -9.62 29.57
N GLN A 316 -3.36 -9.52 28.78
CA GLN A 316 -3.30 -9.10 27.38
C GLN A 316 -2.81 -7.67 27.22
N ILE A 317 -3.25 -6.72 28.06
CA ILE A 317 -2.76 -5.33 28.05
C ILE A 317 -1.26 -5.28 28.35
N ALA A 318 -0.79 -6.05 29.35
CA ALA A 318 0.64 -6.13 29.66
C ALA A 318 1.42 -6.68 28.46
N HIS A 319 0.94 -7.76 27.85
CA HIS A 319 1.59 -8.35 26.67
C HIS A 319 1.54 -7.42 25.45
N TRP A 320 0.44 -6.72 25.21
CA TRP A 320 0.33 -5.74 24.14
C TRP A 320 1.37 -4.63 24.30
N ARG A 321 1.60 -4.14 25.52
CA ARG A 321 2.67 -3.16 25.80
C ARG A 321 4.06 -3.73 25.54
N GLU A 322 4.31 -4.99 25.86
CA GLU A 322 5.57 -5.67 25.54
C GLU A 322 5.79 -5.75 24.02
N LEU A 323 4.78 -6.16 23.25
CA LEU A 323 4.84 -6.18 21.79
C LEU A 323 5.02 -4.79 21.19
N ALA A 324 4.28 -3.79 21.69
CA ALA A 324 4.38 -2.41 21.23
C ALA A 324 5.79 -1.83 21.46
N ALA A 325 6.42 -2.15 22.60
CA ALA A 325 7.77 -1.72 22.90
C ALA A 325 8.85 -2.44 22.07
N ALA A 326 8.58 -3.67 21.63
CA ALA A 326 9.49 -4.47 20.81
C ALA A 326 9.28 -4.32 19.30
N ALA A 327 8.17 -3.71 18.87
CA ALA A 327 7.80 -3.61 17.46
C ALA A 327 8.80 -2.77 16.66
N SER A 328 9.37 -3.37 15.62
CA SER A 328 10.38 -2.75 14.73
C SER A 328 10.03 -2.90 13.24
N SER A 329 8.75 -2.95 12.90
CA SER A 329 8.30 -3.10 11.51
C SER A 329 7.96 -1.75 10.86
N ASN A 330 8.38 -1.56 9.61
CA ASN A 330 8.02 -0.41 8.77
C ASN A 330 6.66 -0.58 8.07
N LEU A 331 6.15 -1.81 7.98
CA LEU A 331 4.91 -2.14 7.26
C LEU A 331 3.76 -2.51 8.19
N SER A 332 4.05 -3.20 9.28
CA SER A 332 3.04 -3.72 10.20
C SER A 332 2.97 -2.87 11.46
N THR A 333 1.76 -2.45 11.82
CA THR A 333 1.47 -1.56 12.94
C THR A 333 0.58 -2.26 13.95
N LEU A 334 0.97 -2.24 15.22
CA LEU A 334 0.16 -2.80 16.30
C LEU A 334 -1.04 -1.88 16.59
N CYS A 335 -2.24 -2.44 16.47
CA CYS A 335 -3.52 -1.78 16.65
C CYS A 335 -4.32 -2.46 17.77
N ILE A 336 -5.55 -2.00 18.02
CA ILE A 336 -6.44 -2.57 19.04
C ILE A 336 -7.75 -2.98 18.41
N SER A 337 -8.28 -4.15 18.78
CA SER A 337 -9.68 -4.46 18.58
C SER A 337 -10.38 -4.84 19.88
N TYR A 338 -11.67 -4.51 19.95
CA TYR A 338 -12.46 -4.76 21.15
C TYR A 338 -13.95 -4.85 20.81
N ASP A 339 -14.56 -6.00 21.07
CA ASP A 339 -15.99 -6.25 20.80
C ASP A 339 -16.86 -6.18 22.07
N GLY A 340 -16.26 -5.74 23.19
CA GLY A 340 -16.87 -5.75 24.51
C GLY A 340 -17.51 -4.44 24.95
N PHE A 341 -17.63 -3.41 24.10
CA PHE A 341 -18.13 -2.09 24.54
C PHE A 341 -19.57 -2.13 25.06
N ALA A 342 -20.40 -3.02 24.52
CA ALA A 342 -21.78 -3.21 24.97
C ALA A 342 -21.91 -4.20 26.15
N THR A 343 -21.07 -5.22 26.21
CA THR A 343 -21.31 -6.42 27.04
C THR A 343 -20.34 -6.58 28.21
N SER A 344 -19.15 -5.98 28.15
CA SER A 344 -18.15 -6.14 29.20
C SER A 344 -18.40 -5.22 30.40
N PRO A 345 -17.89 -5.58 31.60
CA PRO A 345 -17.84 -4.69 32.74
C PRO A 345 -17.19 -3.33 32.39
N GLN A 346 -17.79 -2.24 32.88
CA GLN A 346 -17.33 -0.88 32.61
C GLN A 346 -15.85 -0.67 32.95
N SER A 347 -15.33 -1.32 34.00
CA SER A 347 -13.91 -1.24 34.38
C SER A 347 -12.98 -1.82 33.31
N LEU A 348 -13.36 -2.93 32.67
CA LEU A 348 -12.58 -3.53 31.59
C LEU A 348 -12.66 -2.69 30.32
N THR A 349 -13.87 -2.23 29.96
CA THR A 349 -14.06 -1.32 28.83
C THR A 349 -13.25 -0.04 28.99
N GLN A 350 -13.25 0.56 30.19
CA GLN A 350 -12.47 1.75 30.45
C GLN A 350 -10.96 1.48 30.36
N ALA A 351 -10.47 0.35 30.88
CA ALA A 351 -9.05 -0.02 30.78
C ALA A 351 -8.59 -0.14 29.31
N VAL A 352 -9.43 -0.70 28.43
CA VAL A 352 -9.16 -0.78 26.99
C VAL A 352 -9.19 0.60 26.31
N VAL A 353 -10.15 1.46 26.68
CA VAL A 353 -10.22 2.85 26.20
C VAL A 353 -9.00 3.65 26.63
N ASP A 354 -8.55 3.47 27.87
CA ASP A 354 -7.41 4.18 28.45
C ASP A 354 -6.12 3.78 27.72
N ILE A 355 -5.83 2.48 27.55
CA ILE A 355 -4.62 2.05 26.83
C ILE A 355 -4.62 2.51 25.37
N ALA A 356 -5.77 2.51 24.70
CA ALA A 356 -5.89 2.99 23.33
C ALA A 356 -5.53 4.47 23.20
N LYS A 357 -5.98 5.31 24.15
CA LYS A 357 -5.69 6.75 24.20
C LYS A 357 -4.27 7.05 24.68
N GLU A 358 -3.81 6.36 25.72
CA GLU A 358 -2.44 6.50 26.27
C GLU A 358 -1.38 6.21 25.21
N SER A 359 -1.66 5.26 24.31
CA SER A 359 -0.72 4.78 23.30
C SER A 359 -0.90 5.42 21.93
N ASP A 360 -1.85 6.35 21.78
CA ASP A 360 -2.26 6.96 20.50
C ASP A 360 -2.33 5.93 19.36
N VAL A 361 -3.11 4.85 19.61
CA VAL A 361 -3.12 3.69 18.73
C VAL A 361 -3.52 4.08 17.31
N ALA A 362 -2.85 3.49 16.30
CA ALA A 362 -3.05 3.86 14.90
C ALA A 362 -4.48 3.62 14.40
N VAL A 363 -5.11 2.52 14.80
CA VAL A 363 -6.51 2.18 14.47
C VAL A 363 -7.13 1.39 15.61
N LEU A 364 -8.43 1.60 15.85
CA LEU A 364 -9.27 0.75 16.67
C LEU A 364 -10.40 0.14 15.83
N THR A 365 -10.67 -1.16 16.00
CA THR A 365 -11.78 -1.83 15.29
C THR A 365 -12.70 -2.63 16.22
N THR A 366 -13.97 -2.75 15.84
CA THR A 366 -15.02 -3.44 16.60
C THR A 366 -16.11 -3.93 15.65
N HIS A 367 -16.82 -4.99 16.03
CA HIS A 367 -17.99 -5.48 15.30
C HIS A 367 -19.27 -4.87 15.82
N GLN A 368 -20.16 -4.48 14.91
CA GLN A 368 -21.53 -4.10 15.23
C GLN A 368 -22.51 -4.79 14.27
N VAL A 369 -23.36 -5.66 14.81
CA VAL A 369 -24.38 -6.38 14.05
C VAL A 369 -25.69 -6.39 14.85
N GLU A 370 -26.53 -5.40 14.57
CA GLU A 370 -27.78 -5.19 15.30
C GLU A 370 -28.96 -5.99 14.68
N GLY A 371 -30.20 -5.57 14.96
CA GLY A 371 -31.40 -6.26 14.47
C GLY A 371 -31.63 -7.56 15.24
N PRO A 372 -31.92 -8.70 14.59
CA PRO A 372 -32.13 -9.96 15.30
C PRO A 372 -30.85 -10.51 15.94
N TRP A 373 -29.68 -10.01 15.56
CA TRP A 373 -28.39 -10.50 16.07
C TRP A 373 -28.05 -9.90 17.42
N LEU A 374 -28.46 -8.65 17.69
CA LEU A 374 -28.27 -7.93 18.96
C LEU A 374 -26.80 -7.89 19.44
N ILE A 375 -25.86 -7.79 18.50
CA ILE A 375 -24.44 -7.59 18.77
C ILE A 375 -24.18 -6.07 18.70
N GLY A 376 -23.96 -5.46 19.87
CA GLY A 376 -23.85 -4.01 20.05
C GLY A 376 -22.56 -3.38 19.51
N ASN A 377 -21.93 -2.50 20.29
CA ASN A 377 -20.81 -1.65 19.88
C ASN A 377 -21.22 -0.55 18.89
N THR A 378 -22.41 0.00 19.09
CA THR A 378 -22.98 1.08 18.29
C THR A 378 -22.16 2.38 18.41
N PRO A 379 -22.20 3.28 17.41
CA PRO A 379 -21.57 4.60 17.52
C PRO A 379 -22.00 5.37 18.79
N GLU A 380 -23.25 5.21 19.23
CA GLU A 380 -23.77 5.77 20.47
C GLU A 380 -23.05 5.22 21.71
N GLU A 381 -22.79 3.92 21.77
CA GLU A 381 -22.05 3.28 22.85
C GLU A 381 -20.58 3.71 22.87
N LEU A 382 -19.92 3.73 21.71
CA LEU A 382 -18.55 4.22 21.57
C LEU A 382 -18.44 5.69 21.96
N ASN A 383 -19.44 6.52 21.63
CA ASN A 383 -19.49 7.91 22.05
C ASN A 383 -19.69 8.04 23.57
N ARG A 384 -20.53 7.19 24.19
CA ARG A 384 -20.79 7.18 25.63
C ARG A 384 -19.52 6.86 26.45
N VAL A 385 -18.70 5.92 26.00
CA VAL A 385 -17.41 5.61 26.65
C VAL A 385 -16.29 6.59 26.24
N GLY A 386 -16.62 7.57 25.39
CA GLY A 386 -15.72 8.67 25.01
C GLY A 386 -14.58 8.27 24.08
N ILE A 387 -14.64 7.09 23.44
CA ILE A 387 -13.63 6.68 22.45
C ILE A 387 -13.90 7.30 21.08
N LEU A 388 -15.18 7.48 20.70
CA LEU A 388 -15.53 8.06 19.39
C LEU A 388 -15.07 9.52 19.19
N ASN A 389 -14.76 10.23 20.28
CA ASN A 389 -14.29 11.62 20.26
C ASN A 389 -12.75 11.75 20.32
N SER A 390 -12.01 10.66 20.27
CA SER A 390 -10.54 10.71 20.22
C SER A 390 -10.03 11.01 18.80
N SER A 391 -8.72 11.22 18.68
CA SER A 391 -8.00 11.30 17.40
C SER A 391 -7.83 9.94 16.71
N ILE A 392 -8.15 8.85 17.41
CA ILE A 392 -7.93 7.48 16.93
C ILE A 392 -8.93 7.18 15.81
N PRO A 393 -8.47 6.75 14.62
CA PRO A 393 -9.33 6.19 13.59
C PRO A 393 -10.04 4.94 14.10
N ILE A 394 -11.37 4.91 13.98
CA ILE A 394 -12.23 3.81 14.36
C ILE A 394 -12.93 3.27 13.12
N VAL A 395 -12.77 1.97 12.91
CA VAL A 395 -13.46 1.22 11.86
C VAL A 395 -14.44 0.25 12.51
N ILE A 396 -15.73 0.41 12.21
CA ILE A 396 -16.78 -0.47 12.71
C ILE A 396 -17.13 -1.49 11.62
N SER A 397 -16.85 -2.76 11.88
CA SER A 397 -17.15 -3.85 10.94
C SER A 397 -18.65 -4.10 10.85
N HIS A 398 -19.13 -4.24 9.61
CA HIS A 398 -20.52 -4.35 9.20
C HIS A 398 -21.31 -3.08 9.51
N SER A 399 -21.63 -2.82 10.78
CA SER A 399 -22.58 -1.80 11.19
C SER A 399 -23.99 -2.06 10.61
N SER A 400 -24.39 -3.33 10.63
CA SER A 400 -25.73 -3.74 10.19
C SER A 400 -26.79 -3.05 11.05
N PHE A 401 -27.88 -2.61 10.42
CA PHE A 401 -28.95 -1.83 11.07
C PHE A 401 -28.51 -0.50 11.71
N LEU A 402 -27.44 0.13 11.19
CA LEU A 402 -27.02 1.46 11.61
C LEU A 402 -28.17 2.47 11.60
N THR A 403 -28.37 3.14 12.75
CA THR A 403 -29.40 4.16 12.93
C THR A 403 -29.00 5.47 12.24
N ALA A 404 -29.98 6.33 11.92
CA ALA A 404 -29.70 7.67 11.41
C ALA A 404 -28.86 8.51 12.39
N ARG A 405 -29.03 8.28 13.71
CA ARG A 405 -28.25 8.95 14.75
C ARG A 405 -26.80 8.47 14.75
N GLY A 406 -26.58 7.16 14.70
CA GLY A 406 -25.25 6.56 14.59
C GLY A 406 -24.53 7.06 13.33
N ALA A 407 -25.22 7.08 12.19
CA ALA A 407 -24.68 7.62 10.94
C ALA A 407 -24.25 9.10 11.05
N GLN A 408 -25.03 9.94 11.74
CA GLN A 408 -24.65 11.33 12.00
C GLN A 408 -23.47 11.44 12.96
N LEU A 409 -23.40 10.58 13.98
CA LEU A 409 -22.26 10.55 14.91
C LEU A 409 -20.96 10.23 14.16
N LEU A 410 -20.96 9.18 13.34
CA LEU A 410 -19.81 8.79 12.52
C LEU A 410 -19.34 9.94 11.63
N ARG A 411 -20.23 10.60 10.90
CA ARG A 411 -19.89 11.79 10.10
C ARG A 411 -19.32 12.93 10.94
N SER A 412 -19.95 13.23 12.08
CA SER A 412 -19.52 14.33 12.96
C SER A 412 -18.15 14.12 13.59
N LYS A 413 -17.70 12.86 13.67
CA LYS A 413 -16.43 12.46 14.26
C LYS A 413 -15.44 11.91 13.22
N ASN A 414 -15.81 11.92 11.95
CA ASN A 414 -15.04 11.35 10.85
C ASN A 414 -14.62 9.89 11.08
N GLN A 415 -15.53 9.07 11.61
CA GLN A 415 -15.33 7.64 11.87
C GLN A 415 -16.04 6.78 10.82
N HIS A 416 -15.55 5.57 10.58
CA HIS A 416 -15.88 4.81 9.38
C HIS A 416 -16.46 3.43 9.67
N VAL A 417 -17.15 2.86 8.67
CA VAL A 417 -17.65 1.48 8.67
C VAL A 417 -16.93 0.67 7.61
N SER A 418 -16.66 -0.61 7.89
CA SER A 418 -16.18 -1.57 6.91
C SER A 418 -17.33 -2.48 6.48
N ILE A 419 -17.71 -2.41 5.20
CA ILE A 419 -18.77 -3.23 4.61
C ILE A 419 -18.14 -4.49 4.01
N THR A 420 -18.63 -5.66 4.41
CA THR A 420 -18.13 -6.97 3.95
C THR A 420 -19.20 -7.68 3.14
N ALA A 421 -19.40 -7.19 1.92
CA ALA A 421 -20.59 -7.44 1.11
C ALA A 421 -20.95 -8.93 0.96
N GLU A 422 -19.99 -9.78 0.61
CA GLU A 422 -20.22 -11.21 0.43
C GLU A 422 -20.50 -11.92 1.75
N SER A 423 -19.75 -11.60 2.81
CA SER A 423 -19.96 -12.14 4.16
C SER A 423 -21.36 -11.81 4.68
N GLU A 424 -21.75 -10.53 4.62
CA GLU A 424 -23.06 -10.04 5.06
C GLU A 424 -24.22 -10.70 4.32
N MET A 425 -24.07 -10.93 3.01
CA MET A 425 -25.08 -11.62 2.20
C MET A 425 -25.13 -13.12 2.49
N HIS A 426 -23.98 -13.75 2.68
CA HIS A 426 -23.90 -15.19 2.95
C HIS A 426 -24.45 -15.56 4.32
N TYR A 427 -23.99 -14.87 5.36
CA TYR A 427 -24.35 -15.17 6.74
C TYR A 427 -25.69 -14.55 7.18
N GLY A 428 -26.29 -13.69 6.34
CA GLY A 428 -27.63 -13.14 6.57
C GLY A 428 -27.68 -11.95 7.53
N HIS A 429 -26.56 -11.28 7.77
CA HIS A 429 -26.48 -10.04 8.55
C HIS A 429 -26.43 -8.79 7.66
N LEU A 430 -27.42 -8.70 6.77
CA LEU A 430 -27.57 -7.67 5.75
C LEU A 430 -27.73 -6.25 6.29
N HIS A 431 -27.50 -5.26 5.40
CA HIS A 431 -27.62 -3.84 5.72
C HIS A 431 -28.86 -3.19 5.09
N PRO A 432 -29.87 -2.79 5.88
CA PRO A 432 -31.04 -2.11 5.32
C PRO A 432 -30.71 -0.68 4.84
N SER A 433 -29.69 -0.05 5.42
CA SER A 433 -29.41 1.39 5.30
C SER A 433 -27.96 1.74 4.94
N SER A 434 -27.04 0.80 4.75
CA SER A 434 -25.61 1.15 4.58
C SER A 434 -25.30 1.89 3.27
N HIS A 435 -26.15 1.77 2.25
CA HIS A 435 -26.07 2.61 1.05
C HIS A 435 -26.25 4.12 1.34
N LEU A 436 -26.73 4.48 2.54
CA LEU A 436 -26.89 5.85 3.00
C LEU A 436 -25.66 6.40 3.76
N ILE A 437 -24.59 5.62 3.92
CA ILE A 437 -23.36 6.04 4.61
C ILE A 437 -22.08 5.75 3.80
N LEU A 438 -22.20 5.66 2.47
CA LEU A 438 -21.05 5.38 1.59
C LEU A 438 -19.93 6.42 1.70
N ASP A 439 -20.24 7.64 2.16
CA ASP A 439 -19.25 8.69 2.45
C ASP A 439 -18.34 8.36 3.64
N GLN A 440 -18.78 7.52 4.58
CA GLN A 440 -17.99 7.00 5.71
C GLN A 440 -17.78 5.49 5.64
N ALA A 441 -17.89 4.88 4.45
CA ALA A 441 -17.72 3.44 4.28
C ALA A 441 -16.45 3.09 3.52
N SER A 442 -15.87 1.95 3.86
CA SER A 442 -14.84 1.22 3.11
C SER A 442 -15.28 -0.24 2.93
N LEU A 443 -14.49 -1.03 2.21
CA LEU A 443 -14.75 -2.46 2.04
C LEU A 443 -13.81 -3.30 2.90
N GLY A 444 -14.30 -4.45 3.33
CA GLY A 444 -13.52 -5.54 3.91
C GLY A 444 -13.97 -6.88 3.35
N ILE A 445 -13.23 -7.94 3.69
CA ILE A 445 -13.54 -9.31 3.24
C ILE A 445 -14.13 -10.16 4.36
N ASP A 446 -13.74 -9.90 5.61
CA ASP A 446 -14.16 -10.65 6.80
C ASP A 446 -13.60 -12.09 6.77
N THR A 447 -14.46 -13.12 6.86
CA THR A 447 -14.05 -14.52 6.94
C THR A 447 -13.70 -15.10 5.56
N HIS A 448 -12.54 -14.74 5.01
CA HIS A 448 -12.08 -15.21 3.68
C HIS A 448 -11.84 -16.73 3.58
N PHE A 449 -12.09 -17.53 4.62
CA PHE A 449 -12.09 -18.99 4.49
C PHE A 449 -13.36 -19.51 3.82
N THR A 450 -14.45 -18.74 3.86
CA THR A 450 -15.71 -19.04 3.17
C THR A 450 -15.70 -18.49 1.74
N PHE A 451 -14.98 -17.40 1.51
CA PHE A 451 -15.02 -16.60 0.28
C PHE A 451 -13.66 -16.44 -0.38
N SER A 452 -13.61 -15.71 -1.50
CA SER A 452 -12.35 -15.26 -2.09
C SER A 452 -11.74 -14.11 -1.28
N THR A 453 -10.41 -13.98 -1.32
CA THR A 453 -9.67 -12.88 -0.67
C THR A 453 -9.63 -11.59 -1.49
N ASP A 454 -10.38 -11.51 -2.59
CA ASP A 454 -10.29 -10.39 -3.52
C ASP A 454 -11.32 -9.29 -3.22
N ILE A 455 -10.82 -8.09 -2.91
CA ILE A 455 -11.68 -6.92 -2.64
C ILE A 455 -12.47 -6.50 -3.89
N LEU A 456 -11.99 -6.88 -5.08
CA LEU A 456 -12.60 -6.52 -6.35
C LEU A 456 -14.01 -7.11 -6.47
N THR A 457 -14.15 -8.39 -6.11
CA THR A 457 -15.44 -9.07 -6.05
C THR A 457 -16.33 -8.43 -5.00
N GLN A 458 -15.80 -8.06 -3.82
CA GLN A 458 -16.56 -7.31 -2.82
C GLN A 458 -17.09 -5.98 -3.37
N ALA A 459 -16.25 -5.22 -4.08
CA ALA A 459 -16.63 -3.95 -4.69
C ALA A 459 -17.71 -4.13 -5.77
N ARG A 460 -17.58 -5.17 -6.59
CA ARG A 460 -18.56 -5.48 -7.65
C ARG A 460 -19.90 -5.93 -7.06
N MET A 461 -19.87 -6.80 -6.05
CA MET A 461 -21.07 -7.26 -5.34
C MET A 461 -21.78 -6.11 -4.66
N TRP A 462 -21.04 -5.26 -3.96
CA TRP A 462 -21.59 -4.07 -3.31
C TRP A 462 -22.20 -3.09 -4.32
N LEU A 463 -21.51 -2.80 -5.41
CA LEU A 463 -22.00 -1.94 -6.50
C LEU A 463 -23.35 -2.43 -7.03
N GLN A 464 -23.46 -3.71 -7.35
CA GLN A 464 -24.70 -4.25 -7.91
C GLN A 464 -25.80 -4.33 -6.86
N ARG A 465 -25.47 -4.61 -5.60
CA ARG A 465 -26.43 -4.62 -4.49
C ARG A 465 -27.06 -3.23 -4.27
N VAL A 466 -26.26 -2.18 -4.28
CA VAL A 466 -26.76 -0.80 -4.15
C VAL A 466 -27.64 -0.41 -5.35
N ARG A 467 -27.19 -0.75 -6.57
CA ARG A 467 -27.98 -0.51 -7.79
C ARG A 467 -29.33 -1.23 -7.76
N GLU A 468 -29.33 -2.53 -7.43
CA GLU A 468 -30.55 -3.33 -7.32
C GLU A 468 -31.50 -2.77 -6.26
N ARG A 469 -30.99 -2.38 -5.09
CA ARG A 469 -31.79 -1.72 -4.04
C ARG A 469 -32.48 -0.45 -4.54
N LEU A 470 -31.74 0.45 -5.20
CA LEU A 470 -32.25 1.75 -5.63
C LEU A 470 -33.14 1.66 -6.89
N TYR A 471 -32.85 0.70 -7.77
CA TYR A 471 -33.73 0.40 -8.89
C TYR A 471 -35.00 -0.32 -8.48
N LYS A 472 -35.00 -1.12 -7.41
CA LYS A 472 -36.26 -1.67 -6.89
C LYS A 472 -37.23 -0.55 -6.54
N ASP A 473 -36.78 0.47 -5.82
CA ASP A 473 -37.62 1.64 -5.50
C ASP A 473 -38.13 2.33 -6.77
N THR A 474 -37.22 2.65 -7.71
CA THR A 474 -37.58 3.45 -8.88
C THR A 474 -38.42 2.66 -9.90
N VAL A 475 -37.96 1.47 -10.29
CA VAL A 475 -38.51 0.67 -11.38
C VAL A 475 -39.67 -0.21 -10.91
N VAL A 476 -39.54 -0.88 -9.76
CA VAL A 476 -40.53 -1.86 -9.30
C VAL A 476 -41.61 -1.19 -8.47
N ASP A 477 -41.22 -0.35 -7.52
CA ASP A 477 -42.17 0.22 -6.55
C ASP A 477 -42.86 1.48 -7.11
N ARG A 478 -42.14 2.32 -7.86
CA ARG A 478 -42.67 3.56 -8.47
C ARG A 478 -43.00 3.48 -9.97
N TRP A 479 -42.65 2.38 -10.66
CA TRP A 479 -42.89 2.20 -12.10
C TRP A 479 -42.26 3.28 -12.99
N GLU A 480 -41.12 3.83 -12.57
CA GLU A 480 -40.38 4.86 -13.29
C GLU A 480 -39.15 4.25 -14.00
N ILE A 481 -38.86 4.72 -15.21
CA ILE A 481 -37.61 4.37 -15.91
C ILE A 481 -36.51 5.32 -15.40
N PRO A 482 -35.41 4.79 -14.84
CA PRO A 482 -34.31 5.63 -14.37
C PRO A 482 -33.62 6.31 -15.55
N ASN A 483 -33.32 7.60 -15.42
CA ASN A 483 -32.59 8.37 -16.43
C ASN A 483 -31.06 8.27 -16.28
N SER A 484 -30.57 7.60 -15.23
CA SER A 484 -29.15 7.44 -14.93
C SER A 484 -28.91 6.22 -14.04
N ASN A 485 -27.65 5.82 -13.90
CA ASN A 485 -27.26 4.75 -13.00
C ASN A 485 -27.04 5.29 -11.58
N PRO A 486 -27.66 4.70 -10.53
CA PRO A 486 -27.66 5.29 -9.19
C PRO A 486 -26.32 5.15 -8.43
N MET A 487 -25.38 4.34 -8.94
CA MET A 487 -24.03 4.25 -8.38
C MET A 487 -22.99 4.00 -9.48
N SER A 488 -21.93 4.79 -9.49
CA SER A 488 -20.85 4.70 -10.47
C SER A 488 -19.81 3.63 -10.11
N VAL A 489 -19.10 3.12 -11.13
CA VAL A 489 -17.94 2.24 -10.91
C VAL A 489 -16.81 2.96 -10.15
N ASN A 490 -16.69 4.28 -10.31
CA ASN A 490 -15.73 5.10 -9.57
C ASN A 490 -16.01 5.06 -8.05
N GLN A 491 -17.27 5.12 -7.63
CA GLN A 491 -17.61 4.99 -6.22
C GLN A 491 -17.21 3.61 -5.67
N ALA A 492 -17.49 2.53 -6.41
CA ALA A 492 -17.06 1.19 -6.01
C ALA A 492 -15.53 1.06 -5.91
N PHE A 493 -14.80 1.64 -6.88
CA PHE A 493 -13.35 1.68 -6.86
C PHE A 493 -12.78 2.47 -5.68
N LEU A 494 -13.38 3.61 -5.34
CA LEU A 494 -12.98 4.42 -4.18
C LEU A 494 -13.22 3.67 -2.86
N LEU A 495 -14.33 2.92 -2.74
CA LEU A 495 -14.62 2.09 -1.57
C LEU A 495 -13.55 1.00 -1.35
N ALA A 496 -12.98 0.45 -2.42
CA ALA A 496 -11.92 -0.56 -2.39
C ALA A 496 -10.49 0.00 -2.21
N THR A 497 -10.32 1.32 -2.37
CA THR A 497 -9.00 1.99 -2.36
C THR A 497 -9.02 3.16 -1.38
N ARG A 498 -9.31 4.37 -1.87
CA ARG A 498 -9.12 5.62 -1.12
C ARG A 498 -9.92 5.65 0.20
N GLN A 499 -11.14 5.17 0.20
CA GLN A 499 -11.98 5.18 1.41
C GLN A 499 -11.40 4.24 2.48
N GLY A 500 -10.77 3.13 2.09
CA GLY A 500 -10.04 2.28 3.02
C GLY A 500 -8.87 3.02 3.67
N GLY A 501 -8.11 3.79 2.89
CA GLY A 501 -7.01 4.62 3.41
C GLY A 501 -7.50 5.68 4.41
N LEU A 502 -8.63 6.32 4.09
CA LEU A 502 -9.28 7.29 4.99
C LEU A 502 -9.83 6.65 6.27
N ALA A 503 -10.43 5.47 6.18
CA ALA A 503 -10.93 4.72 7.33
C ALA A 503 -9.80 4.35 8.31
N LEU A 504 -8.60 4.09 7.79
CA LEU A 504 -7.40 3.80 8.58
C LEU A 504 -6.65 5.07 9.03
N GLY A 505 -7.18 6.27 8.77
CA GLY A 505 -6.52 7.54 9.11
C GLY A 505 -5.26 7.84 8.29
N ARG A 506 -5.06 7.16 7.15
CA ARG A 506 -3.85 7.22 6.33
C ARG A 506 -4.10 7.95 5.01
N ASN A 507 -3.73 9.23 5.00
CA ASN A 507 -3.87 10.08 3.82
C ASN A 507 -2.95 9.70 2.65
N ASP A 508 -1.92 8.92 2.91
CA ASP A 508 -0.91 8.44 1.96
C ASP A 508 -1.22 7.05 1.39
N LEU A 509 -2.38 6.45 1.71
CA LEU A 509 -2.82 5.14 1.20
C LEU A 509 -4.04 5.24 0.27
N GLY A 510 -4.18 4.24 -0.62
CA GLY A 510 -5.30 4.10 -1.54
C GLY A 510 -5.33 5.17 -2.64
N ILE A 511 -4.20 5.79 -2.93
CA ILE A 511 -4.04 6.87 -3.91
C ILE A 511 -2.66 6.81 -4.56
N ILE A 512 -2.56 7.21 -5.83
CA ILE A 512 -1.28 7.48 -6.50
C ILE A 512 -1.12 9.00 -6.56
N ALA A 513 -0.26 9.53 -5.68
CA ALA A 513 0.03 10.95 -5.59
C ALA A 513 1.45 11.16 -5.03
N PRO A 514 2.09 12.33 -5.26
CA PRO A 514 3.36 12.65 -4.63
C PRO A 514 3.30 12.48 -3.11
N ASN A 515 4.34 11.89 -2.52
CA ASN A 515 4.46 11.55 -1.09
C ASN A 515 3.50 10.46 -0.57
N ALA A 516 2.64 9.87 -1.41
CA ALA A 516 1.89 8.67 -1.04
C ALA A 516 2.81 7.43 -1.00
N LYS A 517 2.40 6.37 -0.30
CA LYS A 517 3.15 5.11 -0.33
C LYS A 517 3.05 4.45 -1.69
N ALA A 518 4.14 3.85 -2.13
CA ALA A 518 4.22 3.11 -3.39
C ALA A 518 3.58 1.71 -3.27
N ASP A 519 2.32 1.69 -2.84
CA ASP A 519 1.46 0.51 -2.81
C ASP A 519 0.71 0.48 -4.15
N ILE A 520 1.13 -0.36 -5.08
CA ILE A 520 0.77 -0.28 -6.51
C ILE A 520 0.35 -1.65 -7.02
N VAL A 521 -0.68 -1.67 -7.89
CA VAL A 521 -1.10 -2.87 -8.63
C VAL A 521 -1.03 -2.56 -10.13
N VAL A 522 -0.41 -3.46 -10.88
CA VAL A 522 -0.31 -3.38 -12.35
C VAL A 522 -1.11 -4.52 -12.96
N TRP A 523 -1.98 -4.17 -13.91
CA TRP A 523 -2.88 -5.10 -14.59
C TRP A 523 -2.41 -5.36 -16.01
N ASP A 524 -2.40 -6.63 -16.40
CA ASP A 524 -2.07 -7.07 -17.76
C ASP A 524 -3.18 -6.64 -18.74
N GLY A 525 -3.02 -5.51 -19.40
CA GLY A 525 -4.01 -5.02 -20.36
C GLY A 525 -4.06 -5.81 -21.68
N ARG A 526 -3.24 -6.84 -21.84
CA ARG A 526 -3.33 -7.82 -22.94
C ARG A 526 -4.11 -9.07 -22.52
N SER A 527 -4.55 -9.17 -21.26
CA SER A 527 -5.37 -10.28 -20.82
C SER A 527 -6.72 -10.30 -21.56
N PRO A 528 -7.34 -11.48 -21.75
CA PRO A 528 -8.63 -11.57 -22.44
C PRO A 528 -9.73 -10.69 -21.84
N ALA A 529 -9.72 -10.49 -20.51
CA ALA A 529 -10.73 -9.70 -19.82
C ALA A 529 -10.53 -8.18 -20.01
N LEU A 530 -9.29 -7.75 -20.26
CA LEU A 530 -8.93 -6.33 -20.33
C LEU A 530 -8.63 -5.85 -21.75
N LEU A 531 -8.63 -6.73 -22.75
CA LEU A 531 -8.34 -6.32 -24.13
C LEU A 531 -9.29 -5.22 -24.62
N GLY A 532 -8.72 -4.09 -25.07
CA GLY A 532 -9.50 -2.97 -25.63
C GLY A 532 -10.17 -2.05 -24.61
N TRP A 533 -9.69 -2.03 -23.36
CA TRP A 533 -10.15 -1.08 -22.35
C TRP A 533 -10.01 0.38 -22.82
N THR A 534 -10.96 1.23 -22.41
CA THR A 534 -10.95 2.68 -22.67
C THR A 534 -11.14 3.46 -21.38
N ASP A 535 -12.05 3.00 -20.53
CA ASP A 535 -12.17 3.41 -19.13
C ASP A 535 -11.46 2.38 -18.24
N PRO A 536 -10.29 2.72 -17.64
CA PRO A 536 -9.53 1.80 -16.82
C PRO A 536 -10.25 1.41 -15.51
N ILE A 537 -11.10 2.30 -14.96
CA ILE A 537 -11.83 2.00 -13.71
C ILE A 537 -12.95 1.01 -14.02
N ALA A 538 -13.69 1.23 -15.11
CA ALA A 538 -14.71 0.28 -15.54
C ALA A 538 -14.10 -1.09 -15.87
N ALA A 539 -12.93 -1.11 -16.54
CA ALA A 539 -12.20 -2.33 -16.86
C ALA A 539 -11.82 -3.11 -15.59
N VAL A 540 -11.25 -2.44 -14.59
CA VAL A 540 -10.93 -3.07 -13.29
C VAL A 540 -12.19 -3.57 -12.61
N ILE A 541 -13.18 -2.71 -12.34
CA ILE A 541 -14.34 -3.05 -11.51
C ILE A 541 -15.27 -4.08 -12.15
N LEU A 542 -15.55 -3.98 -13.45
CA LEU A 542 -16.57 -4.80 -14.10
C LEU A 542 -16.00 -6.00 -14.88
N HIS A 543 -14.74 -5.95 -15.32
CA HIS A 543 -14.17 -6.96 -16.20
C HIS A 543 -13.04 -7.76 -15.58
N ALA A 544 -12.15 -7.13 -14.81
CA ALA A 544 -10.96 -7.79 -14.29
C ALA A 544 -11.28 -8.91 -13.29
N SER A 545 -10.31 -9.79 -13.14
CA SER A 545 -10.19 -10.82 -12.11
C SER A 545 -8.80 -10.75 -11.48
N VAL A 546 -8.59 -11.47 -10.37
CA VAL A 546 -7.27 -11.60 -9.73
C VAL A 546 -6.19 -12.13 -10.70
N GLY A 547 -6.59 -12.97 -11.67
CA GLY A 547 -5.68 -13.53 -12.68
C GLY A 547 -5.11 -12.49 -13.65
N ASP A 548 -5.72 -11.31 -13.74
CA ASP A 548 -5.28 -10.22 -14.60
C ASP A 548 -4.22 -9.32 -13.94
N ILE A 549 -4.00 -9.48 -12.63
CA ILE A 549 -2.96 -8.75 -11.89
C ILE A 549 -1.58 -9.32 -12.23
N GLU A 550 -0.74 -8.49 -12.82
CA GLU A 550 0.62 -8.84 -13.24
C GLU A 550 1.66 -8.56 -12.16
N HIS A 551 1.63 -7.35 -11.60
CA HIS A 551 2.54 -6.94 -10.53
C HIS A 551 1.79 -6.35 -9.34
N VAL A 552 2.35 -6.54 -8.15
CA VAL A 552 1.90 -5.91 -6.91
C VAL A 552 3.14 -5.45 -6.14
N LEU A 553 3.13 -4.19 -5.73
CA LEU A 553 4.17 -3.56 -4.96
C LEU A 553 3.61 -3.09 -3.62
N VAL A 554 4.39 -3.26 -2.55
CA VAL A 554 4.11 -2.72 -1.22
C VAL A 554 5.30 -1.88 -0.79
N ASP A 555 5.06 -0.60 -0.49
CA ASP A 555 6.10 0.37 -0.16
C ASP A 555 7.24 0.42 -1.20
N GLY A 556 6.90 0.22 -2.48
CA GLY A 556 7.84 0.21 -3.61
C GLY A 556 8.54 -1.13 -3.86
N ASN A 557 8.32 -2.15 -3.03
CA ASN A 557 8.93 -3.47 -3.18
C ASN A 557 7.96 -4.44 -3.87
N PHE A 558 8.44 -5.17 -4.88
CA PHE A 558 7.63 -6.22 -5.49
C PHE A 558 7.30 -7.34 -4.50
N VAL A 559 6.02 -7.62 -4.32
CA VAL A 559 5.51 -8.81 -3.63
C VAL A 559 4.87 -9.80 -4.61
N LYS A 560 4.44 -9.31 -5.77
CA LYS A 560 4.06 -10.11 -6.94
C LYS A 560 4.72 -9.51 -8.18
N ARG A 561 5.34 -10.34 -9.00
CA ARG A 561 6.01 -9.95 -10.24
C ARG A 561 5.75 -10.99 -11.32
N ASP A 562 5.43 -10.54 -12.53
CA ASP A 562 5.15 -11.42 -13.67
C ASP A 562 4.12 -12.52 -13.33
N LYS A 563 3.04 -12.12 -12.64
CA LYS A 563 1.94 -12.96 -12.14
C LYS A 563 2.32 -13.97 -11.04
N LYS A 564 3.54 -13.91 -10.48
CA LYS A 564 4.02 -14.81 -9.43
C LYS A 564 4.33 -14.05 -8.14
N LEU A 565 4.03 -14.64 -6.98
CA LEU A 565 4.51 -14.10 -5.71
C LEU A 565 6.04 -14.19 -5.65
N VAL A 566 6.68 -13.13 -5.17
CA VAL A 566 8.15 -13.02 -5.04
C VAL A 566 8.56 -12.63 -3.61
N ILE A 567 7.77 -13.08 -2.63
CA ILE A 567 7.96 -12.80 -1.22
C ILE A 567 9.08 -13.69 -0.67
N ASN A 568 10.00 -13.11 0.09
CA ASN A 568 11.09 -13.85 0.74
C ASN A 568 10.53 -14.90 1.70
N GLY A 569 11.04 -16.13 1.64
CA GLY A 569 10.60 -17.21 2.54
C GLY A 569 9.21 -17.77 2.21
N TYR A 570 8.65 -17.48 1.04
CA TYR A 570 7.41 -18.11 0.57
C TYR A 570 7.57 -19.63 0.39
N ASP A 571 8.79 -20.10 0.10
CA ASP A 571 9.12 -21.51 -0.01
C ASP A 571 8.81 -22.26 1.30
N GLY A 572 7.97 -23.29 1.22
CA GLY A 572 7.55 -24.10 2.37
C GLY A 572 6.32 -23.56 3.13
N VAL A 573 5.86 -22.33 2.87
CA VAL A 573 4.59 -21.82 3.43
C VAL A 573 3.42 -22.70 2.99
N GLN A 574 3.41 -23.09 1.71
CA GLN A 574 2.36 -23.92 1.12
C GLN A 574 2.25 -25.28 1.82
N ASP A 575 3.37 -25.98 2.00
CA ASP A 575 3.39 -27.31 2.60
C ASP A 575 2.97 -27.27 4.08
N ARG A 576 3.52 -26.32 4.86
CA ARG A 576 3.14 -26.12 6.27
C ARG A 576 1.65 -25.77 6.41
N PHE A 577 1.13 -24.92 5.53
CA PHE A 577 -0.29 -24.57 5.53
C PHE A 577 -1.17 -25.78 5.22
N LEU A 578 -0.80 -26.59 4.22
CA LEU A 578 -1.54 -27.80 3.86
C LEU A 578 -1.56 -28.82 5.00
N GLU A 579 -0.46 -28.96 5.75
CA GLU A 579 -0.41 -29.81 6.94
C GLU A 579 -1.35 -29.31 8.04
N ALA A 580 -1.27 -28.02 8.41
CA ALA A 580 -2.14 -27.42 9.41
C ALA A 580 -3.63 -27.53 9.02
N ALA A 581 -3.95 -27.23 7.76
CA ALA A 581 -5.30 -27.37 7.21
C ALA A 581 -5.80 -28.79 7.22
N GLY A 582 -5.00 -29.76 6.79
CA GLY A 582 -5.37 -31.17 6.80
C GLY A 582 -5.78 -31.64 8.21
N ARG A 583 -5.00 -31.27 9.23
CA ARG A 583 -5.29 -31.63 10.62
C ARG A 583 -6.54 -30.93 11.15
N ILE A 584 -6.60 -29.60 11.06
CA ILE A 584 -7.69 -28.80 11.66
C ILE A 584 -9.03 -29.08 10.96
N GLN A 585 -9.03 -29.17 9.63
CA GLN A 585 -10.25 -29.48 8.89
C GLN A 585 -10.77 -30.89 9.19
N THR A 586 -9.88 -31.85 9.46
CA THR A 586 -10.30 -33.21 9.87
C THR A 586 -11.05 -33.16 11.20
N ILE A 587 -10.52 -32.45 12.20
CA ILE A 587 -11.20 -32.24 13.49
C ILE A 587 -12.58 -31.61 13.30
N LEU A 588 -12.69 -30.59 12.45
CA LEU A 588 -13.96 -29.92 12.18
C LEU A 588 -14.97 -30.81 11.45
N LYS A 589 -14.52 -31.65 10.51
CA LYS A 589 -15.39 -32.61 9.80
C LYS A 589 -15.98 -33.65 10.75
N GLU A 590 -15.21 -34.06 11.75
CA GLU A 590 -15.63 -35.02 12.76
C GLU A 590 -16.50 -34.38 13.86
N THR A 591 -16.44 -33.05 14.02
CA THR A 591 -17.24 -32.31 14.99
C THR A 591 -18.68 -32.16 14.48
N PRO A 592 -19.70 -32.68 15.20
CA PRO A 592 -21.10 -32.58 14.80
C PRO A 592 -21.57 -31.14 14.59
N LEU A 593 -22.52 -30.95 13.68
CA LEU A 593 -23.20 -29.68 13.49
C LEU A 593 -24.06 -29.32 14.73
N PRO A 594 -24.09 -28.04 15.14
CA PRO A 594 -24.96 -27.61 16.23
C PRO A 594 -26.43 -27.73 15.83
N ALA A 595 -27.28 -28.12 16.78
CA ALA A 595 -28.73 -28.07 16.58
C ALA A 595 -29.23 -26.63 16.84
N LEU A 596 -29.76 -25.97 15.81
CA LEU A 596 -30.29 -24.60 15.90
C LEU A 596 -31.80 -24.64 16.17
N VAL A 597 -32.17 -24.75 17.45
CA VAL A 597 -33.57 -24.82 17.89
C VAL A 597 -33.82 -23.86 19.05
N GLY A 598 -35.04 -23.32 19.12
CA GLY A 598 -35.44 -22.35 20.13
C GLY A 598 -34.97 -20.94 19.76
N THR A 599 -34.08 -20.37 20.58
CA THR A 599 -33.57 -19.00 20.39
C THR A 599 -32.06 -19.01 20.17
N PHE A 600 -31.59 -18.13 19.31
CA PHE A 600 -30.19 -17.75 19.20
C PHE A 600 -29.67 -17.22 20.56
N LEU A 601 -28.34 -17.20 20.72
CA LEU A 601 -27.66 -16.81 21.96
C LEU A 601 -28.04 -15.41 22.49
N THR A 602 -28.54 -14.52 21.64
CA THR A 602 -29.04 -13.19 22.05
C THR A 602 -30.53 -13.12 22.34
N GLY A 603 -31.25 -14.24 22.24
CA GLY A 603 -32.67 -14.38 22.59
C GLY A 603 -33.64 -14.31 21.40
N SER A 604 -33.17 -13.97 20.20
CA SER A 604 -33.99 -14.00 18.99
C SER A 604 -34.36 -15.43 18.60
N PRO A 605 -35.61 -15.71 18.18
CA PRO A 605 -36.01 -17.06 17.77
C PRO A 605 -35.31 -17.48 16.48
N TYR A 606 -34.95 -18.77 16.38
CA TYR A 606 -34.64 -19.36 15.08
C TYR A 606 -35.92 -19.48 14.24
N GLY A 607 -35.82 -19.21 12.95
CA GLY A 607 -36.93 -19.28 12.00
C GLY A 607 -36.60 -20.10 10.76
N ASP A 608 -37.64 -20.60 10.10
CA ASP A 608 -37.49 -21.34 8.84
C ASP A 608 -37.10 -20.40 7.71
N VAL A 609 -36.24 -20.89 6.81
CA VAL A 609 -35.82 -20.16 5.59
C VAL A 609 -36.56 -20.69 4.37
N GLN A 610 -36.90 -19.80 3.44
CA GLN A 610 -37.35 -20.23 2.12
C GLN A 610 -36.14 -20.73 1.32
N HIS A 611 -36.29 -21.90 0.70
CA HIS A 611 -35.24 -22.50 -0.12
C HIS A 611 -35.41 -22.13 -1.59
N ALA A 612 -34.31 -21.70 -2.22
CA ALA A 612 -34.22 -21.58 -3.67
C ALA A 612 -33.58 -22.86 -4.24
N ASP A 613 -34.14 -23.39 -5.32
CA ASP A 613 -33.64 -24.60 -5.98
C ASP A 613 -33.41 -24.34 -7.47
N VAL A 614 -32.28 -24.82 -7.99
CA VAL A 614 -31.96 -24.79 -9.42
C VAL A 614 -32.54 -26.00 -10.16
N GLN A 615 -32.91 -27.05 -9.42
CA GLN A 615 -33.61 -28.21 -9.93
C GLN A 615 -35.10 -27.96 -9.93
N ARG A 616 -35.73 -28.30 -11.05
CA ARG A 616 -37.19 -28.26 -11.16
C ARG A 616 -37.77 -29.31 -10.21
N GLY A 617 -38.45 -28.87 -9.16
CA GLY A 617 -39.23 -29.75 -8.29
C GLY A 617 -40.37 -30.43 -9.05
N GLU A 618 -41.04 -31.40 -8.42
CA GLU A 618 -42.16 -32.14 -9.04
C GLU A 618 -43.43 -31.29 -9.26
N GLY A 619 -43.46 -30.07 -8.73
CA GLY A 619 -44.55 -29.10 -8.93
C GLY A 619 -44.42 -28.26 -10.20
N THR A 620 -45.33 -27.31 -10.38
CA THR A 620 -45.28 -26.35 -11.51
C THR A 620 -44.15 -25.32 -11.38
N GLY A 621 -43.44 -25.29 -10.24
CA GLY A 621 -42.43 -24.30 -9.91
C GLY A 621 -42.98 -23.00 -9.31
N TYR A 622 -44.30 -22.88 -9.12
CA TYR A 622 -44.95 -21.62 -8.70
C TYR A 622 -45.41 -21.56 -7.23
N GLY A 623 -45.13 -22.58 -6.40
CA GLY A 623 -45.66 -22.65 -5.03
C GLY A 623 -47.20 -22.57 -4.97
N PRO A 624 -47.83 -22.39 -3.78
CA PRO A 624 -49.17 -21.80 -3.75
C PRO A 624 -49.08 -20.47 -4.47
N SER A 625 -49.86 -20.31 -5.53
CA SER A 625 -49.81 -19.14 -6.41
C SER A 625 -49.69 -17.87 -5.57
N TYR A 626 -48.62 -17.11 -5.77
CA TYR A 626 -48.53 -15.73 -5.29
C TYR A 626 -49.68 -14.96 -5.97
N VAL A 627 -50.84 -14.90 -5.30
CA VAL A 627 -52.01 -14.08 -5.65
C VAL A 627 -51.88 -12.74 -4.94
#